data_AF-A0A5J5SL80-F1
#
_entry.id   AF-A0A5J5SL80-F1
#
_cell.length_a   1.000
_cell.length_b   1.000
_cell.length_c   1.000
_cell.angle_alpha   90.00
_cell.angle_beta   90.00
_cell.angle_gamma   90.00
#
_symmetry.space_group_name_H-M   'P 1'
#
loop_
_entity.id
_entity.type
_entity.pdbx_description
1 polymer ?
#
loop_
_entity_poly.entity_id
_entity_poly.type
_entity_poly.pdbx_seq_one_letter_code
_entity_poly.pdbx_strand_id
1 'polypeptide(L)'
;MGLGETKSSPGYGNPPWIFKGSALYQLHLVKAETVRAFIPKELRLVEAFGYTLGGFFLANYDDSPAGVFDELVVIAGIVWNPPTSCAWAARVLVNSEEACHHGRKEVGLPSQVARFSKRITPVPRQTKDKFGGFLNMIGVGTTICHSKDCMDVQVTEVVGPASSDICNIKLLTDVPTPKFNKWMGPSITMSLPSFSGQTEYNPNLLKYSCRLACR
;
A
#
# COMPACT_ATOMS: atom_id res chain seq x y z
N MET A 1 -35.96 20.78 -25.10
CA MET A 1 -35.46 20.05 -23.92
C MET A 1 -34.00 19.75 -24.19
N GLY A 2 -33.10 20.35 -23.42
CA GLY A 2 -31.66 20.19 -23.61
C GLY A 2 -31.21 18.78 -23.20
N LEU A 3 -30.44 18.13 -24.08
CA LEU A 3 -29.67 16.95 -23.74
C LEU A 3 -28.75 17.33 -22.58
N GLY A 4 -28.92 16.69 -21.44
CA GLY A 4 -27.99 16.80 -20.32
C GLY A 4 -26.62 16.33 -20.78
N GLU A 5 -25.66 17.25 -20.84
CA GLU A 5 -24.25 16.91 -20.94
C GLU A 5 -23.91 15.99 -19.76
N THR A 6 -23.74 14.70 -20.05
CA THR A 6 -22.92 13.83 -19.21
C THR A 6 -21.54 14.47 -19.16
N LYS A 7 -21.26 15.20 -18.07
CA LYS A 7 -19.92 15.70 -17.77
C LYS A 7 -18.99 14.48 -17.76
N SER A 8 -18.26 14.30 -18.85
CA SER A 8 -17.06 13.47 -18.87
C SER A 8 -16.21 13.94 -17.70
N SER A 9 -15.96 13.07 -16.74
CA SER A 9 -14.89 13.29 -15.75
C SER A 9 -13.67 13.76 -16.55
N PRO A 10 -12.99 14.86 -16.17
CA PRO A 10 -11.70 15.14 -16.77
C PRO A 10 -10.84 13.93 -16.41
N GLY A 11 -10.45 13.13 -17.40
CA GLY A 11 -9.57 12.00 -17.17
C GLY A 11 -8.27 12.45 -16.50
N TYR A 12 -7.39 11.51 -16.17
CA TYR A 12 -6.11 11.75 -15.48
C TYR A 12 -5.23 12.88 -16.06
N GLY A 13 -5.52 13.36 -17.27
CA GLY A 13 -4.73 14.35 -17.97
C GLY A 13 -3.40 13.77 -18.42
N ASN A 14 -2.52 14.63 -18.93
CA ASN A 14 -1.18 14.22 -19.33
C ASN A 14 -0.26 14.08 -18.11
N PRO A 15 0.70 13.12 -18.13
CA PRO A 15 1.69 13.00 -17.06
C PRO A 15 2.59 14.25 -16.99
N PRO A 16 3.24 14.50 -15.83
CA PRO A 16 3.30 13.66 -14.64
C PRO A 16 2.05 13.76 -13.75
N TRP A 17 1.54 12.62 -13.32
CA TRP A 17 0.43 12.53 -12.37
C TRP A 17 0.93 12.66 -10.93
N ILE A 18 0.27 13.50 -10.15
CA ILE A 18 0.68 13.82 -8.77
C ILE A 18 -0.33 13.21 -7.80
N PHE A 19 0.18 12.44 -6.85
CA PHE A 19 -0.61 11.81 -5.79
C PHE A 19 -0.11 12.30 -4.44
N LYS A 20 -1.02 12.67 -3.54
CA LYS A 20 -0.71 13.02 -2.15
C LYS A 20 -1.58 12.20 -1.21
N GLY A 21 -0.98 11.76 -0.11
CA GLY A 21 -1.67 10.95 0.87
C GLY A 21 -0.72 10.32 1.86
N SER A 22 -1.21 9.29 2.55
CA SER A 22 -0.43 8.46 3.46
C SER A 22 -0.33 7.04 2.93
N ALA A 23 0.75 6.34 3.26
CA ALA A 23 0.92 4.94 2.88
C ALA A 23 1.59 4.15 4.00
N LEU A 24 1.10 2.94 4.22
CA LEU A 24 1.73 1.94 5.07
C LEU A 24 2.42 0.92 4.19
N TYR A 25 3.73 0.75 4.38
CA TYR A 25 4.49 -0.33 3.76
C TYR A 25 4.75 -1.44 4.76
N GLN A 26 4.40 -2.66 4.41
CA GLN A 26 4.75 -3.85 5.19
C GLN A 26 5.46 -4.87 4.31
N LEU A 27 6.77 -4.96 4.50
CA LEU A 27 7.64 -5.85 3.75
C LEU A 27 7.76 -7.21 4.45
N HIS A 28 7.81 -8.28 3.65
CA HIS A 28 7.91 -9.65 4.12
C HIS A 28 8.90 -10.44 3.29
N LEU A 29 9.60 -11.38 3.93
CA LEU A 29 10.31 -12.43 3.20
C LEU A 29 9.29 -13.46 2.73
N VAL A 30 9.28 -13.72 1.42
CA VAL A 30 8.38 -14.66 0.76
C VAL A 30 9.21 -15.65 -0.04
N LYS A 31 8.72 -16.90 -0.14
CA LYS A 31 9.44 -17.96 -0.83
C LYS A 31 9.53 -17.67 -2.32
N ALA A 32 10.74 -17.72 -2.87
CA ALA A 32 11.01 -17.45 -4.27
C ALA A 32 10.24 -18.39 -5.21
N GLU A 33 10.12 -19.68 -4.85
CA GLU A 33 9.38 -20.69 -5.61
C GLU A 33 7.91 -20.30 -5.84
N THR A 34 7.26 -19.73 -4.82
CA THR A 34 5.87 -19.29 -4.89
C THR A 34 5.75 -18.02 -5.73
N VAL A 35 6.67 -17.09 -5.53
CA VAL A 35 6.70 -15.79 -6.23
C VAL A 35 6.94 -15.96 -7.74
N ARG A 36 7.72 -16.97 -8.13
CA ARG A 36 8.09 -17.23 -9.51
C ARG A 36 6.88 -17.44 -10.44
N ALA A 37 5.75 -17.91 -9.91
CA ALA A 37 4.50 -18.08 -10.65
C ALA A 37 3.82 -16.75 -11.02
N PHE A 38 4.11 -15.67 -10.30
CA PHE A 38 3.50 -14.35 -10.50
C PHE A 38 4.38 -13.38 -11.29
N ILE A 39 5.66 -13.71 -11.47
CA ILE A 39 6.64 -12.85 -12.13
C ILE A 39 6.94 -13.39 -13.55
N PRO A 40 6.93 -12.53 -14.58
CA PRO A 40 7.32 -12.89 -15.94
C PRO A 40 8.68 -13.58 -16.04
N LYS A 41 8.77 -14.71 -16.74
CA LYS A 41 9.97 -15.58 -16.80
C LYS A 41 11.23 -14.86 -17.26
N GLU A 42 11.06 -13.81 -18.04
CA GLU A 42 12.13 -12.98 -18.59
C GLU A 42 12.78 -12.09 -17.52
N LEU A 43 12.05 -11.80 -16.43
CA LEU A 43 12.55 -11.01 -15.31
C LEU A 43 13.25 -11.90 -14.30
N ARG A 44 14.51 -11.56 -14.01
CA ARG A 44 15.31 -12.22 -12.98
C ARG A 44 14.84 -11.75 -11.60
N LEU A 45 14.49 -12.69 -10.74
CA LEU A 45 14.12 -12.42 -9.35
C LEU A 45 15.37 -12.07 -8.51
N VAL A 46 15.25 -11.08 -7.63
CA VAL A 46 16.24 -10.80 -6.57
C VAL A 46 15.91 -11.71 -5.40
N GLU A 47 16.71 -12.74 -5.19
CA GLU A 47 16.50 -13.73 -4.14
C GLU A 47 17.79 -14.05 -3.38
N ALA A 48 17.64 -14.41 -2.11
CA ALA A 48 18.69 -14.93 -1.25
C ALA A 48 18.12 -16.08 -0.42
N PHE A 49 18.85 -17.22 -0.37
CA PHE A 49 18.45 -18.41 0.38
C PHE A 49 17.04 -18.95 0.03
N GLY A 50 16.60 -18.78 -1.21
CA GLY A 50 15.27 -19.19 -1.67
C GLY A 50 14.13 -18.25 -1.26
N TYR A 51 14.45 -17.05 -0.78
CA TYR A 51 13.47 -16.01 -0.43
C TYR A 51 13.71 -14.73 -1.21
N THR A 52 12.65 -13.97 -1.45
CA THR A 52 12.69 -12.61 -1.98
C THR A 52 11.91 -11.67 -1.05
N LEU A 53 12.12 -10.37 -1.22
CA LEU A 53 11.40 -9.34 -0.50
C LEU A 53 10.09 -9.02 -1.22
N GLY A 54 8.98 -9.43 -0.63
CA GLY A 54 7.64 -9.07 -1.06
C GLY A 54 6.95 -8.22 0.00
N GLY A 55 5.62 -8.22 -0.03
CA GLY A 55 4.81 -7.57 0.98
C GLY A 55 3.63 -6.85 0.34
N PHE A 56 3.21 -5.77 0.96
CA PHE A 56 2.18 -4.90 0.39
C PHE A 56 2.39 -3.46 0.83
N PHE A 57 1.75 -2.55 0.13
CA PHE A 57 1.50 -1.22 0.68
C PHE A 57 0.02 -0.87 0.58
N LEU A 58 -0.48 -0.21 1.62
CA LEU A 58 -1.82 0.34 1.70
C LEU A 58 -1.71 1.86 1.67
N ALA A 59 -2.17 2.48 0.59
CA ALA A 59 -2.17 3.93 0.41
C ALA A 59 -3.59 4.50 0.58
N ASN A 60 -3.66 5.67 1.20
CA ASN A 60 -4.86 6.49 1.32
C ASN A 60 -4.53 7.83 0.67
N TYR A 61 -5.06 8.06 -0.54
CA TYR A 61 -4.81 9.27 -1.30
C TYR A 61 -5.86 10.34 -0.99
N ASP A 62 -5.39 11.49 -0.52
CA ASP A 62 -6.23 12.66 -0.23
C ASP A 62 -6.36 13.60 -1.44
N ASP A 63 -5.42 13.51 -2.40
CA ASP A 63 -5.39 14.33 -3.61
C ASP A 63 -4.73 13.53 -4.74
N SER A 64 -5.45 13.34 -5.85
CA SER A 64 -4.98 12.65 -7.06
C SER A 64 -5.82 13.05 -8.28
N PRO A 65 -5.38 12.73 -9.52
CA PRO A 65 -6.19 12.97 -10.71
C PRO A 65 -7.53 12.21 -10.74
N ALA A 66 -7.67 11.12 -9.98
CA ALA A 66 -8.94 10.40 -9.78
C ALA A 66 -9.71 10.84 -8.54
N GLY A 67 -9.30 11.92 -7.88
CA GLY A 67 -9.84 12.32 -6.59
C GLY A 67 -9.31 11.48 -5.43
N VAL A 68 -10.09 11.38 -4.36
CA VAL A 68 -9.74 10.65 -3.12
C VAL A 68 -10.02 9.17 -3.31
N PHE A 69 -9.03 8.31 -3.07
CA PHE A 69 -9.21 6.87 -3.17
C PHE A 69 -8.21 6.09 -2.30
N ASP A 70 -8.54 4.83 -1.99
CA ASP A 70 -7.67 3.89 -1.29
C ASP A 70 -7.08 2.89 -2.30
N GLU A 71 -5.81 2.55 -2.10
CA GLU A 71 -5.09 1.57 -2.92
C GLU A 71 -4.37 0.55 -2.04
N LEU A 72 -4.50 -0.73 -2.37
CA LEU A 72 -3.69 -1.82 -1.82
C LEU A 72 -2.92 -2.48 -2.94
N VAL A 73 -1.60 -2.42 -2.87
CA VAL A 73 -0.71 -3.10 -3.82
C VAL A 73 -0.03 -4.26 -3.13
N VAL A 74 -0.20 -5.45 -3.69
CA VAL A 74 0.50 -6.67 -3.27
C VAL A 74 1.78 -6.80 -4.10
N ILE A 75 2.91 -6.71 -3.42
CA ILE A 75 4.24 -6.86 -4.00
C ILE A 75 4.63 -8.34 -3.86
N ALA A 76 4.69 -9.05 -4.99
CA ALA A 76 5.09 -10.46 -4.96
C ALA A 76 6.59 -10.61 -4.71
N GLY A 77 7.42 -9.73 -5.25
CA GLY A 77 8.86 -9.80 -5.07
C GLY A 77 9.59 -8.63 -5.70
N ILE A 78 10.92 -8.64 -5.59
CA ILE A 78 11.80 -7.68 -6.25
C ILE A 78 12.44 -8.33 -7.48
N VAL A 79 12.41 -7.64 -8.62
CA VAL A 79 13.07 -8.08 -9.86
C VAL A 79 14.27 -7.19 -10.19
N TRP A 80 15.26 -7.79 -10.84
CA TRP A 80 16.46 -7.09 -11.28
C TRP A 80 16.15 -6.10 -12.42
N ASN A 81 16.65 -4.87 -12.27
CA ASN A 81 16.67 -3.85 -13.31
C ASN A 81 18.06 -3.20 -13.32
N PRO A 82 19.10 -3.85 -13.89
CA PRO A 82 20.48 -3.41 -13.75
C PRO A 82 20.67 -1.91 -14.06
N PRO A 83 21.38 -1.14 -13.20
CA PRO A 83 22.12 -1.56 -12.00
C PRO A 83 21.28 -1.64 -10.70
N THR A 84 19.97 -1.45 -10.79
CA THR A 84 19.02 -1.37 -9.68
C THR A 84 18.11 -2.61 -9.60
N SER A 85 17.01 -2.47 -8.86
CA SER A 85 15.92 -3.45 -8.79
C SER A 85 14.59 -2.71 -8.67
N CYS A 86 13.47 -3.41 -8.90
CA CYS A 86 12.13 -2.83 -8.77
C CYS A 86 11.16 -3.84 -8.17
N ALA A 87 10.12 -3.34 -7.51
CA ALA A 87 9.04 -4.16 -6.99
C ALA A 87 8.12 -4.62 -8.12
N TRP A 88 7.70 -5.89 -8.07
CA TRP A 88 6.69 -6.42 -8.97
C TRP A 88 5.33 -6.48 -8.27
N ALA A 89 4.40 -5.63 -8.71
CA ALA A 89 3.02 -5.63 -8.23
C ALA A 89 2.26 -6.81 -8.87
N ALA A 90 1.98 -7.85 -8.09
CA ALA A 90 1.18 -8.98 -8.56
C ALA A 90 -0.32 -8.69 -8.54
N ARG A 91 -0.75 -7.75 -7.70
CA ARG A 91 -2.15 -7.33 -7.60
C ARG A 91 -2.24 -5.90 -7.11
N VAL A 92 -3.17 -5.15 -7.69
CA VAL A 92 -3.50 -3.78 -7.26
C VAL A 92 -5.00 -3.72 -7.03
N LEU A 93 -5.44 -3.26 -5.86
CA LEU A 93 -6.85 -3.14 -5.49
C LEU A 93 -7.14 -1.67 -5.20
N VAL A 94 -8.18 -1.11 -5.81
CA VAL A 94 -8.55 0.31 -5.66
C VAL A 94 -10.05 0.47 -5.50
N ASN A 95 -10.51 1.47 -4.74
CA ASN A 95 -11.94 1.79 -4.64
C ASN A 95 -12.45 2.82 -5.65
N SER A 96 -11.61 3.26 -6.60
CA SER A 96 -11.99 4.13 -7.71
C SER A 96 -11.94 3.36 -9.03
N GLU A 97 -13.07 3.35 -9.76
CA GLU A 97 -13.15 2.75 -11.10
C GLU A 97 -12.25 3.48 -12.10
N GLU A 98 -12.16 4.80 -11.98
CA GLU A 98 -11.34 5.66 -12.84
C GLU A 98 -9.85 5.36 -12.63
N ALA A 99 -9.42 5.22 -11.37
CA ALA A 99 -8.06 4.81 -11.03
C ALA A 99 -7.75 3.39 -11.54
N CYS A 100 -8.69 2.45 -11.38
CA CYS A 100 -8.54 1.09 -11.88
C CYS A 100 -8.39 1.06 -13.41
N HIS A 101 -9.22 1.83 -14.11
CA HIS A 101 -9.21 1.91 -15.57
C HIS A 101 -7.90 2.51 -16.09
N HIS A 102 -7.48 3.62 -15.49
CA HIS A 102 -6.23 4.29 -15.83
C HIS A 102 -5.01 3.40 -15.55
N GLY A 103 -4.95 2.78 -14.36
CA GLY A 103 -3.88 1.87 -13.98
C GLY A 103 -3.72 0.71 -14.97
N ARG A 104 -4.83 0.15 -15.46
CA ARG A 104 -4.81 -0.91 -16.48
C ARG A 104 -4.34 -0.41 -17.85
N LYS A 105 -4.91 0.70 -18.34
CA LYS A 105 -4.71 1.17 -19.72
C LYS A 105 -3.42 1.93 -19.95
N GLU A 106 -3.07 2.84 -19.05
CA GLU A 106 -1.92 3.73 -19.24
C GLU A 106 -0.66 3.18 -18.55
N VAL A 107 -0.85 2.47 -17.43
CA VAL A 107 0.25 2.00 -16.58
C VAL A 107 0.39 0.48 -16.60
N GLY A 108 -0.48 -0.28 -17.26
CA GLY A 108 -0.37 -1.75 -17.36
C GLY A 108 -0.42 -2.51 -16.03
N LEU A 109 -1.03 -1.94 -14.99
CA LEU A 109 -1.14 -2.55 -13.67
C LEU A 109 -2.23 -3.64 -13.63
N PRO A 110 -2.05 -4.73 -12.86
CA PRO A 110 -3.08 -5.73 -12.60
C PRO A 110 -4.13 -5.21 -11.58
N SER A 111 -4.74 -4.07 -11.92
CA SER A 111 -5.68 -3.36 -11.03
C SER A 111 -7.06 -4.02 -11.03
N GLN A 112 -7.73 -4.04 -9.89
CA GLN A 112 -9.11 -4.50 -9.72
C GLN A 112 -9.85 -3.58 -8.76
N VAL A 113 -11.17 -3.43 -8.98
CA VAL A 113 -12.00 -2.62 -8.11
C VAL A 113 -12.31 -3.39 -6.83
N ALA A 114 -12.10 -2.75 -5.70
CA ALA A 114 -12.34 -3.32 -4.38
C ALA A 114 -12.97 -2.29 -3.44
N ARG A 115 -13.74 -2.78 -2.46
CA ARG A 115 -14.29 -2.00 -1.37
C ARG A 115 -13.35 -2.08 -0.16
N PHE A 116 -13.06 -0.91 0.41
CA PHE A 116 -12.27 -0.77 1.62
C PHE A 116 -13.21 -0.36 2.76
N SER A 117 -13.21 -1.12 3.86
CA SER A 117 -13.96 -0.79 5.08
C SER A 117 -12.98 -0.63 6.23
N LYS A 118 -12.91 0.59 6.78
CA LYS A 118 -12.05 0.93 7.91
C LYS A 118 -12.90 0.99 9.18
N ARG A 119 -12.57 0.17 10.18
CA ARG A 119 -13.25 0.12 11.49
C ARG A 119 -12.24 0.41 12.59
N ILE A 120 -12.52 1.40 13.43
CA ILE A 120 -11.66 1.71 14.57
C ILE A 120 -12.28 1.04 15.80
N THR A 121 -11.53 0.14 16.43
CA THR A 121 -11.90 -0.51 17.69
C THR A 121 -10.99 0.00 18.80
N PRO A 122 -11.53 0.61 19.87
CA PRO A 122 -10.74 0.95 21.04
C PRO A 122 -10.27 -0.33 21.73
N VAL A 123 -8.96 -0.50 21.96
CA VAL A 123 -8.44 -1.68 22.67
C VAL A 123 -8.64 -1.48 24.17
N PRO A 124 -9.34 -2.39 24.88
CA PRO A 124 -9.55 -2.27 26.33
C PRO A 124 -8.23 -2.33 27.11
N ARG A 125 -8.12 -1.52 28.16
CA ARG A 125 -6.97 -1.49 29.09
C ARG A 125 -6.75 -2.88 29.70
N GLN A 126 -5.61 -3.51 29.44
CA GLN A 126 -5.11 -4.59 30.30
C GLN A 126 -4.21 -4.00 31.38
N THR A 127 -4.69 -3.94 32.61
CA THR A 127 -3.85 -3.79 33.81
C THR A 127 -3.01 -5.06 33.93
N LYS A 128 -1.73 -5.01 33.59
CA LYS A 128 -0.82 -6.11 33.90
C LYS A 128 -0.56 -6.12 35.40
N ASP A 129 -0.89 -7.25 36.00
CA ASP A 129 -0.61 -7.61 37.39
C ASP A 129 0.87 -7.49 37.75
N LYS A 130 1.07 -7.25 39.05
CA LYS A 130 2.35 -7.07 39.76
C LYS A 130 3.33 -8.22 39.47
N PHE A 131 4.22 -8.04 38.49
CA PHE A 131 5.43 -8.87 38.36
C PHE A 131 6.65 -8.03 37.98
N GLY A 132 6.99 -7.06 38.83
CA GLY A 132 8.11 -6.15 38.59
C GLY A 132 8.63 -5.41 39.82
N GLY A 133 8.42 -5.94 41.03
CA GLY A 133 8.80 -5.30 42.30
C GLY A 133 10.30 -4.98 42.44
N PHE A 134 11.15 -5.56 41.59
CA PHE A 134 12.60 -5.34 41.65
C PHE A 134 13.11 -4.12 40.83
N LEU A 135 12.31 -3.58 39.90
CA LEU A 135 12.74 -2.46 39.04
C LEU A 135 12.35 -1.07 39.59
N ASN A 136 11.44 -0.99 40.56
CA ASN A 136 11.04 0.29 41.16
C ASN A 136 12.10 0.91 42.08
N MET A 137 13.18 0.19 42.41
CA MET A 137 14.24 0.70 43.29
C MET A 137 15.30 1.55 42.56
N ILE A 138 15.31 1.56 41.22
CA ILE A 138 16.30 2.30 40.41
C ILE A 138 15.71 3.59 39.79
N GLY A 139 14.49 3.99 40.17
CA GLY A 139 13.93 5.29 39.77
C GLY A 139 13.62 5.46 38.27
N VAL A 140 13.62 4.38 37.48
CA VAL A 140 13.22 4.38 36.06
C VAL A 140 11.81 3.80 35.92
N GLY A 141 10.84 4.44 36.55
CA GLY A 141 9.42 4.08 36.44
C GLY A 141 8.69 5.04 35.51
N THR A 142 8.75 4.84 34.19
CA THR A 142 7.85 5.55 33.26
C THR A 142 6.58 4.74 33.08
N THR A 143 5.57 5.01 33.90
CA THR A 143 4.19 4.63 33.59
C THR A 143 3.69 5.52 32.46
N ILE A 144 3.95 5.13 31.21
CA ILE A 144 3.29 5.74 30.05
C ILE A 144 2.08 4.86 29.72
N CYS A 145 0.92 5.28 30.23
CA CYS A 145 -0.36 4.70 29.88
C CYS A 145 -0.81 5.30 28.54
N HIS A 146 -0.50 4.66 27.41
CA HIS A 146 -1.08 5.06 26.12
C HIS A 146 -2.29 4.18 25.79
N SER A 147 -3.42 4.82 25.48
CA SER A 147 -4.57 4.16 24.86
C SER A 147 -4.12 3.67 23.49
N LYS A 148 -4.34 2.38 23.18
CA LYS A 148 -4.08 1.81 21.86
C LYS A 148 -5.40 1.69 21.14
N ASP A 149 -5.58 2.46 20.08
CA ASP A 149 -6.68 2.19 19.16
C ASP A 149 -6.19 1.16 18.14
N CYS A 150 -7.08 0.29 17.67
CA CYS A 150 -6.82 -0.64 16.58
C CYS A 150 -7.69 -0.26 15.39
N MET A 151 -7.07 0.03 14.25
CA MET A 151 -7.79 0.22 12.99
C MET A 151 -7.76 -1.09 12.21
N ASP A 152 -8.94 -1.61 11.90
CA ASP A 152 -9.13 -2.78 11.07
C ASP A 152 -9.55 -2.35 9.67
N VAL A 153 -8.82 -2.77 8.65
CA VAL A 153 -9.11 -2.48 7.24
C VAL A 153 -9.46 -3.78 6.52
N GLN A 154 -10.75 -3.93 6.19
CA GLN A 154 -11.25 -5.04 5.38
C GLN A 154 -11.27 -4.63 3.91
N VAL A 155 -10.69 -5.47 3.04
CA VAL A 155 -10.68 -5.29 1.59
C VAL A 155 -11.47 -6.41 0.94
N THR A 156 -12.55 -6.04 0.25
CA THR A 156 -13.45 -6.96 -0.46
C THR A 156 -13.40 -6.63 -1.95
N GLU A 157 -13.02 -7.58 -2.81
CA GLU A 157 -13.03 -7.34 -4.25
C GLU A 157 -14.44 -7.44 -4.82
N VAL A 158 -14.69 -6.60 -5.81
CA VAL A 158 -15.96 -6.56 -6.53
C VAL A 158 -15.76 -7.26 -7.88
N VAL A 159 -16.00 -8.58 -7.93
CA VAL A 159 -16.02 -9.35 -9.18
C VAL A 159 -17.48 -9.64 -9.56
N GLY A 160 -18.08 -8.74 -10.34
CA GLY A 160 -19.46 -8.89 -10.79
C GLY A 160 -20.46 -8.94 -9.61
N PRO A 161 -21.56 -9.72 -9.70
CA PRO A 161 -22.57 -9.77 -8.63
C PRO A 161 -22.11 -10.49 -7.36
N ALA A 162 -20.91 -11.07 -7.32
CA ALA A 162 -20.37 -11.78 -6.16
C ALA A 162 -19.18 -11.02 -5.55
N SER A 163 -19.34 -10.53 -4.32
CA SER A 163 -18.25 -9.93 -3.55
C SER A 163 -17.49 -11.01 -2.78
N SER A 164 -16.16 -11.04 -2.89
CA SER A 164 -15.31 -11.97 -2.12
C SER A 164 -14.38 -11.19 -1.20
N ASP A 165 -14.36 -11.54 0.09
CA ASP A 165 -13.42 -10.97 1.05
C ASP A 165 -12.01 -11.46 0.74
N ILE A 166 -11.09 -10.54 0.43
CA ILE A 166 -9.70 -10.88 0.08
C ILE A 166 -8.85 -10.92 1.34
N CYS A 167 -8.87 -9.84 2.11
CA CYS A 167 -7.99 -9.72 3.26
C CYS A 167 -8.54 -8.77 4.33
N ASN A 168 -8.00 -8.95 5.54
CA ASN A 168 -8.27 -8.14 6.72
C ASN A 168 -6.90 -7.70 7.28
N ILE A 169 -6.68 -6.39 7.35
CA ILE A 169 -5.43 -5.81 7.80
C ILE A 169 -5.69 -5.10 9.13
N LYS A 170 -5.14 -5.65 10.21
CA LYS A 170 -5.22 -5.05 11.54
C LYS A 170 -4.02 -4.17 11.80
N LEU A 171 -4.28 -2.88 11.92
CA LEU A 171 -3.30 -1.85 12.21
C LEU A 171 -3.42 -1.45 13.68
N LEU A 172 -2.30 -1.52 14.39
CA LEU A 172 -2.20 -0.94 15.72
C LEU A 172 -1.86 0.54 15.56
N THR A 173 -2.82 1.42 15.82
CA THR A 173 -2.55 2.85 15.89
C THR A 173 -1.94 3.17 17.25
N ASP A 174 -0.69 2.76 17.42
CA ASP A 174 0.21 3.25 18.48
C ASP A 174 1.09 4.37 17.90
N VAL A 175 0.48 5.26 17.10
CA VAL A 175 1.14 6.47 16.64
C VAL A 175 1.01 7.46 17.79
N PRO A 176 2.12 7.85 18.47
CA PRO A 176 2.05 8.90 19.46
C PRO A 176 1.45 10.12 18.77
N THR A 177 0.33 10.66 19.28
CA THR A 177 -0.12 11.99 18.88
C THR A 177 1.10 12.90 18.93
N PRO A 178 1.55 13.48 17.80
CA PRO A 178 2.77 14.25 17.79
C PRO A 178 2.52 15.42 18.73
N LYS A 179 3.20 15.42 19.88
CA LYS A 179 3.47 16.68 20.56
C LYS A 179 4.14 17.53 19.49
N PHE A 180 3.56 18.68 19.16
CA PHE A 180 3.88 19.58 18.04
C PHE A 180 5.37 20.01 17.89
N ASN A 181 6.30 19.45 18.68
CA ASN A 181 7.73 19.75 18.71
C ASN A 181 8.65 18.50 18.57
N LYS A 182 8.20 17.35 18.05
CA LYS A 182 9.08 16.19 17.84
C LYS A 182 9.37 15.94 16.36
N TRP A 183 10.66 15.92 16.03
CA TRP A 183 11.24 15.59 14.72
C TRP A 183 10.52 14.38 14.08
N MET A 184 9.90 14.59 12.90
CA MET A 184 9.13 13.60 12.13
C MET A 184 9.98 12.60 11.31
N GLY A 185 11.28 12.47 11.62
CA GLY A 185 12.27 11.88 10.71
C GLY A 185 12.80 12.87 9.65
N PRO A 186 13.85 12.48 8.91
CA PRO A 186 14.36 13.28 7.79
C PRO A 186 13.38 13.22 6.62
N SER A 187 13.32 14.29 5.82
CA SER A 187 12.59 14.22 4.56
C SER A 187 13.34 13.30 3.60
N ILE A 188 12.65 12.30 3.06
CA ILE A 188 13.21 11.32 2.14
C ILE A 188 12.63 11.57 0.76
N THR A 189 13.50 11.75 -0.23
CA THR A 189 13.10 11.76 -1.64
C THR A 189 13.74 10.57 -2.33
N MET A 190 12.94 9.76 -3.03
CA MET A 190 13.41 8.57 -3.74
C MET A 190 12.80 8.51 -5.14
N SER A 191 13.55 7.96 -6.08
CA SER A 191 13.06 7.61 -7.41
C SER A 191 13.00 6.09 -7.50
N LEU A 192 11.79 5.55 -7.52
CA LEU A 192 11.55 4.12 -7.59
C LEU A 192 11.29 3.72 -9.04
N PRO A 193 12.21 2.98 -9.71
CA PRO A 193 11.87 2.35 -10.97
C PRO A 193 10.75 1.32 -10.73
N SER A 194 9.82 1.24 -11.65
CA SER A 194 8.67 0.34 -11.58
C SER A 194 8.43 -0.30 -12.94
N PHE A 195 8.08 -1.59 -12.90
CA PHE A 195 7.70 -2.38 -14.05
C PHE A 195 6.26 -2.84 -13.94
N SER A 196 5.60 -2.95 -15.07
CA SER A 196 4.25 -3.46 -15.20
C SER A 196 4.00 -3.96 -16.63
N GLY A 197 2.76 -4.30 -16.97
CA GLY A 197 2.40 -4.86 -18.24
C GLY A 197 2.25 -6.38 -18.17
N GLN A 198 2.31 -7.04 -19.33
CA GLN A 198 1.82 -8.41 -19.49
C GLN A 198 0.37 -8.58 -19.00
N THR A 199 -0.44 -7.57 -19.23
CA THR A 199 -1.89 -7.56 -18.96
C THR A 199 -2.65 -7.55 -20.27
N GLU A 200 -3.97 -7.79 -20.21
CA GLU A 200 -4.85 -7.74 -21.39
C GLU A 200 -4.75 -6.40 -22.13
N TYR A 201 -4.67 -5.29 -21.40
CA TYR A 201 -4.59 -3.94 -21.97
C TYR A 201 -3.19 -3.56 -22.43
N ASN A 202 -2.14 -4.09 -21.77
CA ASN A 202 -0.75 -3.79 -22.04
C ASN A 202 0.07 -5.10 -22.08
N PRO A 203 0.18 -5.76 -23.25
CA PRO A 203 0.86 -7.05 -23.35
C PRO A 203 2.38 -6.91 -23.21
N ASN A 204 2.93 -5.74 -23.55
CA ASN A 204 4.35 -5.45 -23.44
C ASN A 204 4.74 -5.04 -22.02
N LEU A 205 6.00 -5.28 -21.66
CA LEU A 205 6.56 -4.80 -20.40
C LEU A 205 6.75 -3.28 -20.46
N LEU A 206 6.11 -2.55 -19.55
CA LEU A 206 6.28 -1.11 -19.36
C LEU A 206 7.32 -0.83 -18.29
N LYS A 207 8.09 0.25 -18.48
CA LYS A 207 9.09 0.74 -17.52
C LYS A 207 8.87 2.22 -17.28
N TYR A 208 8.75 2.60 -16.02
CA TYR A 208 8.55 3.99 -15.60
C TYR A 208 9.18 4.20 -14.23
N SER A 209 9.17 5.45 -13.75
CA SER A 209 9.69 5.79 -12.43
C SER A 209 8.67 6.59 -11.63
N CYS A 210 8.53 6.23 -10.35
CA CYS A 210 7.75 6.98 -9.38
C CYS A 210 8.70 7.82 -8.54
N ARG A 211 8.46 9.13 -8.46
CA ARG A 211 9.17 10.01 -7.54
C ARG A 211 8.35 10.14 -6.27
N LEU A 212 8.89 9.65 -5.16
CA LEU A 212 8.26 9.74 -3.85
C LEU A 212 9.00 10.76 -3.00
N ALA A 213 8.24 11.62 -2.33
CA ALA A 213 8.73 12.52 -1.30
C ALA A 213 7.93 12.27 -0.01
N CYS A 214 8.62 11.86 1.05
CA CYS A 214 8.06 11.58 2.37
C CYS A 214 8.63 12.56 3.41
N ARG A 215 7.83 12.87 4.43
CA ARG A 215 8.19 13.69 5.58
C ARG A 215 7.69 13.07 6.87
#